data_AF-A0A383D0D8-F1
#
_entry.id   AF-A0A383D0D8-F1
#
_cell.length_a   1.000
_cell.length_b   1.000
_cell.length_c   1.000
_cell.angle_alpha   90.00
_cell.angle_beta   90.00
_cell.angle_gamma   90.00
#
_symmetry.space_group_name_H-M   'P 1'
#
loop_
_entity.id
_entity.type
_entity.pdbx_description
1 polymer ?
#
loop_
_entity_poly.entity_id
_entity_poly.type
_entity_poly.pdbx_seq_one_letter_code
_entity_poly.pdbx_strand_id
1 'polypeptide(L)'
;MNLLEKLNKFTEGASREIARRSSRRGFIGMLGTALAGSAMLPLLPVARASSSGGGSDVPAQTTGIPGDPGDPSSCDYWRYCGIDGFLCSCCGGTANACP
;
A
#
# COMPACT_ATOMS: atom_id res chain seq x y z
N MET A 1 27.01 30.02 23.60
CA MET A 1 27.34 28.78 22.87
C MET A 1 26.39 28.65 21.70
N ASN A 2 26.90 28.87 20.49
CA ASN A 2 26.11 29.02 19.27
C ASN A 2 25.42 27.70 18.89
N LEU A 3 24.22 27.80 18.30
CA LEU A 3 23.40 26.65 17.87
C LEU A 3 24.18 25.70 16.95
N LEU A 4 24.98 26.26 16.03
CA LEU A 4 25.81 25.51 15.09
C LEU A 4 26.88 24.65 15.77
N GLU A 5 27.50 25.11 16.86
CA GLU A 5 28.49 24.31 17.58
C GLU A 5 27.86 23.13 18.32
N LYS A 6 26.65 23.33 18.88
CA LYS A 6 25.90 22.25 19.53
C LYS A 6 25.50 21.17 18.53
N LEU A 7 25.05 21.58 17.33
CA LEU A 7 24.72 20.66 16.25
C LEU A 7 25.94 19.86 15.80
N ASN A 8 27.10 20.51 15.63
CA ASN A 8 28.32 19.82 15.20
C ASN A 8 28.81 18.79 16.24
N LYS A 9 28.81 19.15 17.54
CA LYS A 9 29.14 18.18 18.61
C LYS A 9 28.14 17.02 18.68
N PHE A 10 26.86 17.30 18.45
CA PHE A 10 25.83 16.27 18.43
C PHE A 10 26.02 15.32 17.24
N THR A 11 26.22 15.85 16.04
CA THR A 11 26.45 15.03 14.84
C THR A 11 27.75 14.24 14.95
N GLU A 12 28.82 14.80 15.51
CA GLU A 12 30.07 14.07 15.76
C GLU A 12 29.84 12.90 16.73
N GLY A 13 29.16 13.15 17.85
CA GLY A 13 28.82 12.12 18.84
C GLY A 13 27.95 11.02 18.24
N ALA A 14 26.91 11.39 17.49
CA ALA A 14 26.03 10.46 16.80
C ALA A 14 26.79 9.63 15.75
N SER A 15 27.68 10.25 14.98
CA SER A 15 28.50 9.57 13.96
C SER A 15 29.41 8.51 14.59
N ARG A 16 30.08 8.86 15.70
CA ARG A 16 30.93 7.92 16.44
C ARG A 16 30.12 6.78 17.06
N GLU A 17 28.92 7.07 17.57
CA GLU A 17 28.06 6.05 18.17
C GLU A 17 27.51 5.07 17.12
N ILE A 18 27.08 5.58 15.96
CA ILE A 18 26.65 4.76 14.83
C ILE A 18 27.80 3.89 14.34
N ALA A 19 29.01 4.44 14.22
CA ALA A 19 30.18 3.65 13.82
C ALA A 19 30.51 2.52 14.82
N ARG A 20 30.29 2.74 16.12
CA ARG A 20 30.50 1.73 17.16
C ARG A 20 29.40 0.67 17.22
N ARG A 21 28.14 1.03 16.92
CA ARG A 21 26.99 0.14 17.06
C ARG A 21 26.51 -0.49 15.75
N SER A 22 26.79 0.11 14.60
CA SER A 22 26.35 -0.44 13.31
C SER A 22 27.29 -1.55 12.88
N SER A 23 26.84 -2.79 13.05
CA SER A 23 27.46 -3.95 12.41
C SER A 23 26.96 -4.05 10.97
N ARG A 24 27.86 -4.34 10.01
CA ARG A 24 27.50 -4.57 8.59
C ARG A 24 26.35 -5.57 8.44
N ARG A 25 26.32 -6.61 9.29
CA ARG A 25 25.29 -7.66 9.28
C ARG A 25 23.95 -7.15 9.81
N GLY A 26 23.96 -6.32 10.85
CA GLY A 26 22.74 -5.73 11.42
C GLY A 26 22.10 -4.70 10.49
N PHE A 27 22.92 -3.86 9.83
CA PHE A 27 22.44 -2.88 8.86
C PHE A 27 21.82 -3.55 7.63
N ILE A 28 22.50 -4.54 7.03
CA ILE A 28 21.96 -5.28 5.88
C ILE A 28 20.67 -6.02 6.27
N GLY A 29 20.64 -6.63 7.46
CA GLY A 29 19.44 -7.30 7.99
C GLY A 29 18.25 -6.35 8.13
N MET A 30 18.44 -5.19 8.77
CA MET A 30 17.38 -4.19 8.95
C MET A 30 16.91 -3.59 7.62
N LEU A 31 17.82 -3.29 6.70
CA LEU A 31 17.47 -2.76 5.39
C LEU A 31 16.69 -3.80 4.58
N GLY A 32 17.13 -5.06 4.61
CA GLY A 32 16.45 -6.17 3.94
C GLY A 32 15.05 -6.42 4.49
N THR A 33 14.87 -6.41 5.82
CA THR A 33 13.54 -6.56 6.42
C THR A 33 12.64 -5.37 6.14
N ALA A 34 13.15 -4.15 6.12
CA ALA A 34 12.37 -2.96 5.76
C ALA A 34 11.88 -3.01 4.30
N LEU A 35 12.74 -3.42 3.37
CA LEU A 35 12.39 -3.57 1.96
C LEU A 35 11.40 -4.72 1.71
N ALA A 36 11.60 -5.87 2.36
CA ALA A 36 10.65 -6.97 2.25
C ALA A 36 9.30 -6.64 2.92
N GLY A 37 9.34 -5.94 4.06
CA GLY A 37 8.16 -5.49 4.78
C GLY A 37 7.37 -4.41 4.04
N SER A 38 8.03 -3.53 3.29
CA SER A 38 7.33 -2.49 2.51
C SER A 38 6.48 -3.07 1.38
N ALA A 39 6.89 -4.21 0.80
CA ALA A 39 6.07 -4.94 -0.17
C ALA A 39 4.78 -5.52 0.44
N MET A 40 4.70 -5.64 1.77
CA MET A 40 3.49 -6.07 2.48
C MET A 40 2.57 -4.89 2.84
N LEU A 41 3.01 -3.63 2.70
CA LEU A 41 2.16 -2.45 2.92
C LEU A 41 0.87 -2.43 2.07
N PRO A 42 0.87 -2.79 0.76
CA PRO A 42 -0.38 -2.88 0.01
C PRO A 42 -1.25 -4.08 0.39
N LEU A 43 -0.71 -5.07 1.12
CA LEU A 43 -1.47 -6.18 1.68
C LEU A 43 -2.09 -5.84 3.03
N LEU A 44 -1.64 -4.76 3.68
CA LEU A 44 -2.34 -4.26 4.86
C LEU A 44 -3.73 -3.81 4.43
N PRO A 45 -4.79 -4.27 5.10
CA PRO A 45 -6.14 -3.86 4.76
C PRO A 45 -6.20 -2.34 4.86
N VAL A 46 -6.31 -1.68 3.70
CA VAL A 46 -6.77 -0.30 3.64
C VAL A 46 -8.07 -0.27 4.40
N ALA A 47 -8.09 0.49 5.51
CA ALA A 47 -9.32 0.81 6.20
C ALA A 47 -10.16 1.64 5.24
N ARG A 48 -10.91 0.96 4.36
CA ARG A 48 -12.00 1.58 3.62
C ARG A 48 -12.94 2.13 4.70
N ALA A 49 -13.16 3.45 4.67
CA ALA A 49 -14.02 4.14 5.60
C ALA A 49 -15.51 3.81 5.30
N SER A 50 -15.87 2.54 5.45
CA SER A 50 -17.22 2.00 5.31
C SER A 50 -17.27 0.55 5.80
N SER A 51 -16.95 0.31 7.08
CA SER A 51 -17.27 -0.96 7.72
C SER A 51 -17.76 -0.76 9.15
N SER A 52 -18.92 -0.12 9.29
CA SER A 52 -19.81 -0.48 10.39
C SER A 52 -20.43 -1.86 10.08
N GLY A 53 -19.68 -2.92 10.40
CA GLY A 53 -20.21 -4.28 10.53
C GLY A 53 -19.91 -5.21 9.36
N GLY A 54 -19.18 -6.29 9.69
CA GLY A 54 -19.20 -7.56 8.96
C GLY A 54 -18.30 -7.59 7.73
N GLY A 55 -17.29 -8.46 7.76
CA GLY A 55 -16.48 -8.76 6.59
C GLY A 55 -17.34 -9.15 5.38
N SER A 56 -16.83 -8.87 4.20
CA SER A 56 -17.29 -9.55 3.00
C SER A 56 -16.05 -9.99 2.25
N ASP A 57 -15.58 -11.18 2.65
CA ASP A 57 -14.94 -12.12 1.74
C ASP A 57 -15.94 -12.38 0.60
N VAL A 58 -15.90 -11.54 -0.45
CA VAL A 58 -16.59 -11.88 -1.70
C VAL A 58 -15.59 -12.70 -2.51
N PRO A 59 -15.80 -14.01 -2.68
CA PRO A 59 -14.93 -14.82 -3.53
C PRO A 59 -15.02 -14.30 -4.98
N ALA A 60 -13.91 -14.38 -5.73
CA ALA A 60 -13.88 -13.97 -7.12
C ALA A 60 -14.96 -14.74 -7.93
N GLN A 61 -15.93 -14.03 -8.52
CA GLN A 61 -16.90 -14.68 -9.40
C GLN A 61 -16.26 -14.78 -10.79
N THR A 62 -15.92 -16.01 -11.16
CA THR A 62 -15.38 -16.32 -12.48
C THR A 62 -16.52 -16.77 -13.39
N THR A 63 -16.59 -16.27 -14.61
CA THR A 63 -17.56 -16.73 -15.63
C THR A 63 -17.27 -18.14 -16.16
N GLY A 64 -16.13 -18.73 -15.78
CA GLY A 64 -15.70 -20.07 -16.20
C GLY A 64 -15.12 -20.12 -17.63
N ILE A 65 -14.97 -18.98 -18.29
CA ILE A 65 -14.48 -18.88 -19.67
C ILE A 65 -13.00 -18.49 -19.66
N PRO A 66 -12.09 -19.30 -20.24
CA PRO A 66 -10.67 -18.97 -20.32
C PRO A 66 -10.46 -17.73 -21.19
N GLY A 67 -9.93 -16.66 -20.58
CA GLY A 67 -9.68 -15.37 -21.23
C GLY A 67 -10.82 -14.36 -21.09
N ASP A 68 -11.89 -14.69 -20.39
CA ASP A 68 -12.95 -13.73 -20.09
C ASP A 68 -12.50 -12.79 -18.97
N PRO A 69 -12.43 -11.47 -19.22
CA PRO A 69 -12.08 -10.50 -18.19
C PRO A 69 -13.11 -10.41 -17.05
N GLY A 70 -14.24 -11.11 -17.11
CA GLY A 70 -15.34 -11.01 -16.15
C GLY A 70 -16.38 -9.99 -16.59
N ASP A 71 -17.50 -9.90 -15.87
CA ASP A 71 -18.60 -8.99 -16.20
C ASP A 71 -18.26 -7.53 -15.81
N PRO A 72 -18.12 -6.59 -16.75
CA PRO A 72 -17.82 -5.19 -16.46
C PRO A 72 -18.98 -4.43 -15.81
N SER A 73 -20.14 -5.05 -15.62
CA SER A 73 -21.25 -4.49 -14.84
C SER A 73 -21.25 -4.97 -13.37
N SER A 74 -20.35 -5.89 -13.01
CA SER A 74 -20.25 -6.42 -11.65
C SER A 74 -19.20 -5.67 -10.82
N CYS A 75 -19.45 -5.58 -9.51
CA CYS A 75 -18.54 -4.92 -8.57
C CYS A 75 -17.23 -5.69 -8.36
N ASP A 76 -17.23 -6.99 -8.62
CA ASP A 76 -16.08 -7.88 -8.47
C ASP A 76 -15.23 -7.98 -9.74
N TYR A 77 -15.57 -7.21 -10.77
CA TYR A 77 -14.73 -7.03 -11.93
C TYR A 77 -13.37 -6.44 -11.54
N TRP A 78 -12.29 -7.02 -12.07
CA TRP A 78 -10.91 -6.70 -11.68
C TRP A 78 -10.53 -5.22 -11.81
N ARG A 79 -11.15 -4.47 -12.75
CA ARG A 79 -10.87 -3.03 -12.92
C ARG A 79 -11.41 -2.19 -11.76
N TYR A 80 -12.31 -2.73 -10.97
CA TYR A 80 -13.02 -2.02 -9.90
C TYR A 80 -12.55 -2.44 -8.51
N CYS A 81 -11.35 -3.02 -8.38
CA CYS A 81 -10.79 -3.47 -7.11
C CYS A 81 -10.68 -2.37 -6.01
N GLY A 82 -10.76 -1.11 -6.41
CA GLY A 82 -10.79 0.06 -5.52
C GLY A 82 -11.91 1.05 -5.82
N ILE A 83 -12.99 0.64 -6.49
CA ILE A 83 -14.14 1.52 -6.72
C ILE A 83 -14.87 1.78 -5.39
N ASP A 84 -15.27 3.03 -5.17
CA ASP A 84 -16.16 3.43 -4.09
C ASP A 84 -17.26 4.30 -4.70
N GLY A 85 -18.52 3.85 -4.61
CA GLY A 85 -19.67 4.44 -5.28
C GLY A 85 -20.22 3.62 -6.45
N PHE A 86 -20.85 4.28 -7.43
CA PHE A 86 -21.55 3.65 -8.55
C PHE A 86 -20.71 3.66 -9.84
N LEU A 87 -20.78 2.59 -10.62
CA LEU A 87 -20.11 2.53 -11.93
C LEU A 87 -20.77 3.52 -12.91
N CYS A 88 -19.96 4.33 -13.59
CA CYS A 88 -20.44 5.26 -14.63
C CYS A 88 -21.21 4.56 -15.76
N SER A 89 -20.88 3.30 -16.06
CA SER A 89 -21.60 2.47 -17.03
C SER A 89 -23.06 2.23 -16.68
N CYS A 90 -23.41 2.26 -15.39
CA CYS A 90 -24.79 2.14 -14.92
C CYS A 90 -25.57 3.46 -15.01
N CYS A 91 -24.89 4.57 -15.32
CA CYS A 91 -25.44 5.93 -15.26
C CYS A 91 -25.31 6.70 -16.59
N GLY A 92 -25.13 6.01 -17.72
CA GLY A 92 -25.06 6.63 -19.06
C GLY A 92 -23.65 6.96 -19.55
N GLY A 93 -22.61 6.62 -18.79
CA GLY A 93 -21.21 6.72 -19.20
C GLY A 93 -20.66 5.38 -19.68
N THR A 94 -19.33 5.27 -19.74
CA THR A 94 -18.61 4.01 -19.98
C THR A 94 -17.57 3.78 -18.90
N ALA A 95 -16.80 2.68 -18.99
CA ALA A 95 -15.73 2.39 -18.03
C ALA A 95 -14.60 3.46 -18.02
N ASN A 96 -14.52 4.30 -19.05
CA ASN A 96 -13.46 5.31 -19.22
C ASN A 96 -13.95 6.65 -19.80
N ALA A 97 -15.27 6.88 -19.80
CA ALA A 97 -15.87 8.16 -20.19
C ALA A 97 -17.07 8.46 -19.29
N CYS A 98 -17.19 9.71 -18.85
CA CYS A 98 -18.33 10.14 -18.03
C CYS A 98 -19.62 10.18 -18.86
N PRO A 99 -20.80 10.03 -18.23
CA PRO A 99 -22.08 10.40 -18.83
C PRO A 99 -22.12 11.87 -19.26
#